data_AF-A0A950E0U1-F1
#
_entry.id   AF-A0A950E0U1-F1
#
_cell.length_a   1.000
_cell.length_b   1.000
_cell.length_c   1.000
_cell.angle_alpha   90.00
_cell.angle_beta   90.00
_cell.angle_gamma   90.00
#
_symmetry.space_group_name_H-M   'P 1'
#
loop_
_entity.id
_entity.type
_entity.pdbx_description
1 polymer ?
#
loop_
_entity_poly.entity_id
_entity_poly.type
_entity_poly.pdbx_seq_one_letter_code
_entity_poly.pdbx_strand_id
1 'polypeptide(L)'
;MRRRPGAASDRKNGFPHFMLKEIYEQPEALRRLLGQSMAQGGRGQLELPGFGLSAAQIRRIRRITIAASGSSRHAGMAGEFMIERMAGLDVEVDFASQYCYRDPIVGPGELAILISQSGTTVDTMAALRLARARGALTLGICNVAGTPLTREADATLLTCAGEEVAIAATKSFITQLAALLLFSGYLAGRRSTINAQTGNAIAELMRLPCYVEAALEKAAQCRRLAAAFQRYEGFIYAGRDIDYPIAMEGALKLKEVSYLHAEGYPTGELKHGPTALLNRQLPIVILATHRSGDAESQLRYRKTVANIREYVARRIPVLAVITAGDRLIPRLTRHVVAVPDVPVLLQPIVEVVPLQLLAYYVAVLRGRDVDRPRNLSKSVVVE
;
A
#
# COMPACT_ATOMS: atom_id res chain seq x y z
N MET A 1 25.85 -15.73 -30.15
CA MET A 1 26.58 -15.12 -29.01
C MET A 1 25.82 -15.45 -27.72
N ARG A 2 26.32 -16.39 -26.91
CA ARG A 2 25.72 -16.72 -25.59
C ARG A 2 25.91 -15.52 -24.67
N ARG A 3 24.81 -14.92 -24.17
CA ARG A 3 24.84 -13.84 -23.18
C ARG A 3 25.62 -14.32 -21.94
N ARG A 4 26.64 -13.57 -21.52
CA ARG A 4 27.42 -13.84 -20.30
C ARG A 4 26.47 -13.88 -19.08
N PRO A 5 26.53 -14.91 -18.21
CA PRO A 5 25.67 -15.02 -17.02
C PRO A 5 25.85 -13.89 -15.98
N GLY A 6 26.94 -13.11 -16.03
CA GLY A 6 27.30 -12.13 -14.99
C GLY A 6 26.45 -10.84 -14.95
N ALA A 7 25.91 -10.38 -16.09
CA ALA A 7 25.23 -9.07 -16.13
C ALA A 7 23.87 -9.05 -15.40
N ALA A 8 23.24 -10.21 -15.19
CA ALA A 8 21.99 -10.32 -14.44
C ALA A 8 22.22 -10.50 -12.93
N SER A 9 23.32 -11.12 -12.50
CA SER A 9 23.64 -11.27 -11.07
C SER A 9 24.09 -9.97 -10.44
N ASP A 10 24.85 -9.14 -11.16
CA ASP A 10 25.35 -7.86 -10.64
C ASP A 10 24.19 -6.89 -10.31
N ARG A 11 23.12 -6.89 -11.12
CA ARG A 11 21.94 -6.05 -10.88
C ARG A 11 21.10 -6.49 -9.68
N LYS A 12 21.27 -7.71 -9.18
CA LYS A 12 20.58 -8.19 -7.97
C LYS A 12 21.31 -7.81 -6.69
N ASN A 13 22.49 -7.19 -6.75
CA ASN A 13 23.24 -6.68 -5.60
C ASN A 13 23.34 -7.69 -4.43
N GLY A 14 23.68 -8.94 -4.73
CA GLY A 14 23.80 -10.01 -3.73
C GLY A 14 22.49 -10.66 -3.28
N PHE A 15 21.32 -10.18 -3.70
CA PHE A 15 20.04 -10.83 -3.42
C PHE A 15 19.75 -11.98 -4.42
N PRO A 16 19.04 -13.04 -4.00
CA PRO A 16 18.66 -14.14 -4.89
C PRO A 16 17.64 -13.72 -5.97
N HIS A 17 16.77 -12.76 -5.66
CA HIS A 17 15.65 -12.34 -6.51
C HIS A 17 15.55 -10.80 -6.53
N PHE A 18 15.10 -10.23 -7.64
CA PHE A 18 14.79 -8.80 -7.74
C PHE A 18 13.70 -8.41 -6.74
N MET A 19 12.66 -9.23 -6.58
CA MET A 19 11.59 -8.94 -5.63
C MET A 19 12.12 -8.77 -4.20
N LEU A 20 13.04 -9.64 -3.75
CA LEU A 20 13.63 -9.51 -2.42
C LEU A 20 14.50 -8.27 -2.31
N LYS A 21 15.37 -8.02 -3.31
CA LYS A 21 16.17 -6.79 -3.37
C LYS A 21 15.27 -5.56 -3.24
N GLU A 22 14.20 -5.50 -4.01
CA GLU A 22 13.29 -4.35 -4.06
C GLU A 22 12.51 -4.17 -2.76
N ILE A 23 12.19 -5.25 -2.03
CA ILE A 23 11.68 -5.17 -0.65
C ILE A 23 12.71 -4.52 0.28
N TYR A 24 13.98 -4.89 0.19
CA TYR A 24 15.04 -4.32 1.02
C TYR A 24 15.46 -2.90 0.60
N GLU A 25 15.14 -2.47 -0.61
CA GLU A 25 15.40 -1.10 -1.11
C GLU A 25 14.35 -0.08 -0.65
N GLN A 26 13.26 -0.52 -0.01
CA GLN A 26 12.16 0.36 0.40
C GLN A 26 12.56 1.53 1.30
N PRO A 27 13.42 1.36 2.34
CA PRO A 27 13.86 2.48 3.15
C PRO A 27 14.54 3.58 2.32
N GLU A 28 15.41 3.18 1.39
CA GLU A 28 16.14 4.10 0.55
C GLU A 28 15.25 4.77 -0.51
N ALA A 29 14.28 4.03 -1.05
CA ALA A 29 13.23 4.58 -1.91
C ALA A 29 12.41 5.66 -1.19
N LEU A 30 12.04 5.41 0.07
CA LEU A 30 11.33 6.38 0.90
C LEU A 30 12.21 7.61 1.20
N ARG A 31 13.49 7.42 1.55
CA ARG A 31 14.42 8.57 1.75
C ARG A 31 14.48 9.49 0.54
N ARG A 32 14.58 8.93 -0.67
CA ARG A 32 14.59 9.72 -1.91
C ARG A 32 13.33 10.54 -2.09
N LEU A 33 12.16 9.94 -1.90
CA LEU A 33 10.87 10.62 -2.01
C LEU A 33 10.73 11.73 -0.95
N LEU A 34 10.93 11.38 0.32
CA LEU A 34 10.75 12.29 1.45
C LEU A 34 11.75 13.46 1.42
N GLY A 35 12.99 13.19 1.02
CA GLY A 35 14.03 14.21 0.89
C GLY A 35 13.69 15.31 -0.12
N GLN A 36 12.98 14.97 -1.20
CA GLN A 36 12.54 15.97 -2.20
C GLN A 36 11.50 16.93 -1.63
N SER A 37 10.50 16.42 -0.89
CA SER A 37 9.42 17.23 -0.34
C SER A 37 9.84 18.13 0.83
N MET A 38 10.87 17.72 1.60
CA MET A 38 11.26 18.41 2.82
C MET A 38 12.41 19.41 2.63
N ALA A 39 13.25 19.25 1.59
CA ALA A 39 14.39 20.15 1.33
C ALA A 39 13.98 21.60 0.99
N GLN A 40 12.70 21.87 0.71
CA GLN A 40 12.20 23.18 0.31
C GLN A 40 11.19 23.80 1.30
N GLY A 41 10.87 23.12 2.41
CA GLY A 41 9.90 23.58 3.39
C GLY A 41 10.54 24.41 4.51
N GLY A 42 10.06 25.64 4.71
CA GLY A 42 10.30 26.38 5.95
C GLY A 42 9.42 25.87 7.09
N ARG A 43 9.93 25.91 8.34
CA ARG A 43 9.20 25.66 9.62
C ARG A 43 7.94 24.77 9.51
N GLY A 44 8.12 23.46 9.26
CA GLY A 44 7.06 22.47 9.43
C GLY A 44 5.94 22.49 8.38
N GLN A 45 6.09 23.23 7.27
CA GLN A 45 5.16 23.21 6.15
C GLN A 45 5.64 22.21 5.09
N LEU A 46 4.79 21.23 4.74
CA LEU A 46 5.04 20.32 3.63
C LEU A 46 4.91 21.08 2.31
N GLU A 47 5.93 20.97 1.47
CA GLU A 47 5.89 21.46 0.09
C GLU A 47 6.04 20.29 -0.88
N LEU A 48 5.40 20.42 -2.05
CA LEU A 48 5.49 19.45 -3.14
C LEU A 48 6.13 20.16 -4.33
N PRO A 49 7.46 20.08 -4.49
CA PRO A 49 8.16 20.75 -5.58
C PRO A 49 7.63 20.28 -6.93
N GLY A 50 7.31 21.22 -7.82
CA GLY A 50 6.81 20.89 -9.16
C GLY A 50 5.40 20.29 -9.20
N PHE A 51 4.61 20.40 -8.11
CA PHE A 51 3.26 19.82 -8.03
C PHE A 51 2.28 20.33 -9.10
N GLY A 52 2.48 21.52 -9.64
CA GLY A 52 1.74 22.01 -10.82
C GLY A 52 0.40 22.70 -10.53
N LEU A 53 -0.24 22.46 -9.38
CA LEU A 53 -1.48 23.17 -9.00
C LEU A 53 -1.21 24.39 -8.12
N SER A 54 -1.90 25.48 -8.41
CA SER A 54 -1.93 26.68 -7.56
C SER A 54 -2.72 26.47 -6.27
N ALA A 55 -2.40 27.25 -5.23
CA ALA A 55 -3.18 27.27 -3.99
C ALA A 55 -4.66 27.65 -4.20
N ALA A 56 -4.98 28.41 -5.26
CA ALA A 56 -6.36 28.74 -5.61
C ALA A 56 -7.10 27.51 -6.17
N GLN A 57 -6.46 26.74 -7.06
CA GLN A 57 -7.03 25.49 -7.57
C GLN A 57 -7.26 24.48 -6.44
N ILE A 58 -6.28 24.28 -5.56
CA ILE A 58 -6.38 23.36 -4.43
C ILE A 58 -7.56 23.71 -3.50
N ARG A 59 -7.77 25.00 -3.20
CA ARG A 59 -8.88 25.44 -2.35
C ARG A 59 -10.26 25.21 -3.00
N ARG A 60 -10.33 25.13 -4.32
CA ARG A 60 -11.58 24.86 -5.05
C ARG A 60 -11.95 23.38 -5.07
N ILE A 61 -11.03 22.48 -4.73
CA ILE A 61 -11.29 21.04 -4.67
C ILE A 61 -12.34 20.77 -3.58
N ARG A 62 -13.41 20.09 -3.98
CA ARG A 62 -14.52 19.66 -3.12
C ARG A 62 -14.59 18.15 -2.94
N ARG A 63 -14.21 17.40 -3.97
CA ARG A 63 -14.21 15.94 -4.02
C ARG A 63 -12.98 15.44 -4.76
N ILE A 64 -12.53 14.25 -4.39
CA ILE A 64 -11.43 13.55 -5.06
C ILE A 64 -11.94 12.20 -5.54
N THR A 65 -11.58 11.81 -6.76
CA THR A 65 -11.71 10.43 -7.22
C THR A 65 -10.33 9.87 -7.50
N ILE A 66 -10.03 8.68 -6.99
CA ILE A 66 -8.79 7.95 -7.28
C ILE A 66 -9.11 6.81 -8.24
N ALA A 67 -8.51 6.81 -9.42
CA ALA A 67 -8.65 5.74 -10.41
C ALA A 67 -7.31 5.04 -10.65
N ALA A 68 -7.24 3.75 -10.35
CA ALA A 68 -6.04 2.94 -10.51
C ALA A 68 -6.37 1.44 -10.67
N SER A 69 -5.34 0.63 -10.89
CA SER A 69 -5.47 -0.83 -11.08
C SER A 69 -4.49 -1.60 -10.17
N GLY A 70 -4.88 -2.81 -9.76
CA GLY A 70 -4.04 -3.72 -8.96
C GLY A 70 -3.53 -3.08 -7.66
N SER A 71 -2.25 -3.29 -7.34
CA SER A 71 -1.60 -2.73 -6.14
C SER A 71 -1.73 -1.19 -6.06
N SER A 72 -1.72 -0.47 -7.19
CA SER A 72 -1.90 0.99 -7.18
C SER A 72 -3.31 1.41 -6.74
N ARG A 73 -4.33 0.58 -6.99
CA ARG A 73 -5.68 0.79 -6.44
C ARG A 73 -5.71 0.56 -4.93
N HIS A 74 -5.04 -0.48 -4.42
CA HIS A 74 -4.93 -0.69 -2.97
C HIS A 74 -4.21 0.48 -2.28
N ALA A 75 -3.21 1.09 -2.93
CA ALA A 75 -2.58 2.30 -2.42
C ALA A 75 -3.59 3.46 -2.38
N GLY A 76 -4.38 3.63 -3.44
CA GLY A 76 -5.49 4.58 -3.49
C GLY A 76 -6.50 4.39 -2.36
N MET A 77 -6.91 3.14 -2.07
CA MET A 77 -7.83 2.83 -0.96
C MET A 77 -7.24 3.20 0.41
N ALA A 78 -5.94 3.07 0.63
CA ALA A 78 -5.31 3.61 1.84
C ALA A 78 -5.25 5.14 1.82
N GLY A 79 -5.01 5.73 0.64
CA GLY A 79 -5.00 7.17 0.40
C GLY A 79 -6.34 7.85 0.68
N GLU A 80 -7.46 7.20 0.41
CA GLU A 80 -8.82 7.63 0.78
C GLU A 80 -8.87 7.99 2.28
N PHE A 81 -8.53 7.04 3.16
CA PHE A 81 -8.49 7.30 4.61
C PHE A 81 -7.49 8.41 4.99
N MET A 82 -6.34 8.51 4.32
CA MET A 82 -5.34 9.54 4.62
C MET A 82 -5.87 10.94 4.27
N ILE A 83 -6.42 11.10 3.08
CA ILE A 83 -6.93 12.38 2.57
C ILE A 83 -8.16 12.81 3.37
N GLU A 84 -9.10 11.90 3.63
CA GLU A 84 -10.31 12.21 4.42
C GLU A 84 -9.94 12.69 5.82
N ARG A 85 -9.05 11.97 6.52
CA ARG A 85 -8.67 12.29 7.90
C ARG A 85 -7.82 13.54 8.03
N MET A 86 -6.97 13.81 7.05
CA MET A 86 -6.03 14.94 7.12
C MET A 86 -6.62 16.21 6.51
N ALA A 87 -7.37 16.10 5.41
CA ALA A 87 -7.83 17.25 4.62
C ALA A 87 -9.35 17.48 4.65
N GLY A 88 -10.13 16.53 5.19
CA GLY A 88 -11.60 16.62 5.27
C GLY A 88 -12.25 16.72 3.89
N LEU A 89 -11.76 15.94 2.92
CA LEU A 89 -12.29 15.88 1.56
C LEU A 89 -12.90 14.51 1.30
N ASP A 90 -14.07 14.50 0.68
CA ASP A 90 -14.75 13.29 0.19
C ASP A 90 -13.88 12.63 -0.89
N VAL A 91 -13.57 11.34 -0.71
CA VAL A 91 -12.73 10.57 -1.63
C VAL A 91 -13.44 9.29 -2.03
N GLU A 92 -13.45 8.99 -3.33
CA GLU A 92 -13.90 7.70 -3.87
C GLU A 92 -12.75 7.00 -4.58
N VAL A 93 -12.65 5.66 -4.43
CA VAL A 93 -11.62 4.85 -5.11
C VAL A 93 -12.23 3.83 -6.06
N ASP A 94 -11.91 3.98 -7.34
CA ASP A 94 -12.46 3.17 -8.42
C ASP A 94 -11.39 2.33 -9.13
N PHE A 95 -11.84 1.25 -9.76
CA PHE A 95 -11.06 0.56 -10.76
C PHE A 95 -10.97 1.45 -12.00
N ALA A 96 -9.75 1.76 -12.46
CA ALA A 96 -9.58 2.60 -13.64
C ALA A 96 -10.35 2.04 -14.87
N SER A 97 -10.37 0.71 -15.00
CA SER A 97 -11.08 -0.02 -16.06
C SER A 97 -12.60 0.02 -15.94
N GLN A 98 -13.17 0.42 -14.80
CA GLN A 98 -14.61 0.63 -14.66
C GLN A 98 -14.93 2.11 -14.81
N TYR A 99 -14.10 2.97 -14.22
CA TYR A 99 -14.22 4.42 -14.27
C TYR A 99 -14.34 4.95 -15.70
N CYS A 100 -13.50 4.47 -16.64
CA CYS A 100 -13.54 4.94 -18.02
C CYS A 100 -14.79 4.50 -18.82
N TYR A 101 -15.56 3.51 -18.34
CA TYR A 101 -16.68 2.92 -19.06
C TYR A 101 -18.06 3.11 -18.40
N ARG A 102 -18.13 3.70 -17.19
CA ARG A 102 -19.38 3.81 -16.41
C ARG A 102 -20.03 5.20 -16.37
N ASP A 103 -19.60 6.12 -17.22
CA ASP A 103 -20.06 7.52 -17.21
C ASP A 103 -19.96 8.20 -15.81
N PRO A 104 -18.74 8.41 -15.29
CA PRO A 104 -18.54 8.87 -13.93
C PRO A 104 -19.03 10.32 -13.74
N ILE A 105 -19.55 10.60 -12.54
CA ILE A 105 -19.85 11.96 -12.10
C ILE A 105 -18.52 12.63 -11.78
N VAL A 106 -17.99 13.38 -12.75
CA VAL A 106 -16.72 14.10 -12.64
C VAL A 106 -16.79 15.44 -13.37
N GLY A 107 -16.17 16.48 -12.82
CA GLY A 107 -16.17 17.80 -13.44
C GLY A 107 -15.46 18.91 -12.66
N PRO A 108 -15.80 20.18 -12.94
CA PRO A 108 -15.17 21.34 -12.31
C PRO A 108 -15.30 21.33 -10.77
N GLY A 109 -14.18 21.55 -10.08
CA GLY A 109 -14.13 21.49 -8.60
C GLY A 109 -13.79 20.12 -8.04
N GLU A 110 -13.60 19.12 -8.90
CA GLU A 110 -13.08 17.81 -8.53
C GLU A 110 -11.61 17.65 -8.91
N LEU A 111 -10.93 16.74 -8.22
CA LEU A 111 -9.59 16.28 -8.55
C LEU A 111 -9.63 14.78 -8.81
N ALA A 112 -9.25 14.37 -10.01
CA ALA A 112 -8.98 12.98 -10.34
C ALA A 112 -7.51 12.65 -10.06
N ILE A 113 -7.25 11.65 -9.21
CA ILE A 113 -5.91 11.13 -8.92
C ILE A 113 -5.71 9.81 -9.66
N LEU A 114 -4.67 9.74 -10.47
CA LEU A 114 -4.36 8.60 -11.32
C LEU A 114 -3.03 8.00 -10.83
N ILE A 115 -3.06 6.75 -10.39
CA ILE A 115 -1.89 6.09 -9.80
C ILE A 115 -1.41 4.98 -10.73
N SER A 116 -0.18 5.10 -11.24
CA SER A 116 0.43 4.06 -12.08
C SER A 116 1.94 4.04 -11.89
N GLN A 117 2.50 2.87 -11.60
CA GLN A 117 3.96 2.69 -11.52
C GLN A 117 4.63 3.01 -12.86
N SER A 118 4.06 2.54 -13.98
CA SER A 118 4.66 2.68 -15.32
C SER A 118 4.25 3.97 -16.04
N GLY A 119 3.17 4.63 -15.62
CA GLY A 119 2.62 5.82 -16.28
C GLY A 119 2.07 5.57 -17.68
N THR A 120 1.83 4.31 -18.04
CA THR A 120 1.44 3.85 -19.38
C THR A 120 0.27 2.87 -19.40
N THR A 121 -0.29 2.53 -18.22
CA THR A 121 -1.45 1.62 -18.11
C THR A 121 -2.64 2.17 -18.89
N VAL A 122 -3.18 1.38 -19.82
CA VAL A 122 -4.22 1.82 -20.78
C VAL A 122 -5.45 2.39 -20.09
N ASP A 123 -6.05 1.62 -19.17
CA ASP A 123 -7.23 2.05 -18.42
C ASP A 123 -7.00 3.34 -17.61
N THR A 124 -5.82 3.48 -17.01
CA THR A 124 -5.46 4.66 -16.23
C THR A 124 -5.33 5.90 -17.13
N MET A 125 -4.80 5.74 -18.34
CA MET A 125 -4.74 6.83 -19.32
C MET A 125 -6.13 7.18 -19.89
N ALA A 126 -7.00 6.19 -20.09
CA ALA A 126 -8.39 6.43 -20.48
C ALA A 126 -9.14 7.21 -19.40
N ALA A 127 -9.00 6.82 -18.13
CA ALA A 127 -9.55 7.52 -16.98
C ALA A 127 -9.05 8.96 -16.87
N LEU A 128 -7.74 9.19 -17.06
CA LEU A 128 -7.14 10.53 -17.07
C LEU A 128 -7.79 11.44 -18.11
N ARG A 129 -7.85 10.98 -19.36
CA ARG A 129 -8.35 11.75 -20.50
C ARG A 129 -9.84 12.05 -20.34
N LEU A 130 -10.61 11.10 -19.83
CA LEU A 130 -12.04 11.27 -19.53
C LEU A 130 -12.26 12.36 -18.47
N ALA A 131 -11.58 12.27 -17.32
CA ALA A 131 -11.72 13.25 -16.24
C ALA A 131 -11.33 14.66 -16.72
N ARG A 132 -10.25 14.77 -17.49
CA ARG A 132 -9.79 16.02 -18.09
C ARG A 132 -10.81 16.59 -19.07
N ALA A 133 -11.35 15.76 -19.97
CA ALA A 133 -12.37 16.17 -20.94
C ALA A 133 -13.65 16.68 -20.28
N ARG A 134 -13.95 16.21 -19.05
CA ARG A 134 -15.08 16.65 -18.21
C ARG A 134 -14.77 17.91 -17.39
N GLY A 135 -13.53 18.40 -17.40
CA GLY A 135 -13.12 19.63 -16.73
C GLY A 135 -12.68 19.46 -15.27
N ALA A 136 -12.42 18.24 -14.81
CA ALA A 136 -11.77 18.02 -13.51
C ALA A 136 -10.26 18.29 -13.60
N LEU A 137 -9.66 18.68 -12.48
CA LEU A 137 -8.21 18.72 -12.35
C LEU A 137 -7.67 17.30 -12.26
N THR A 138 -6.45 17.08 -12.75
CA THR A 138 -5.83 15.77 -12.76
C THR A 138 -4.47 15.75 -12.06
N LEU A 139 -4.25 14.73 -11.21
CA LEU A 139 -2.97 14.46 -10.55
C LEU A 139 -2.47 13.07 -10.93
N GLY A 140 -1.32 12.98 -11.58
CA GLY A 140 -0.61 11.72 -11.82
C GLY A 140 0.38 11.39 -10.72
N ILE A 141 0.19 10.29 -10.00
CA ILE A 141 1.19 9.72 -9.08
C ILE A 141 1.92 8.59 -9.81
N CYS A 142 3.20 8.79 -10.13
CA CYS A 142 3.95 7.90 -11.00
C CYS A 142 5.39 7.68 -10.55
N ASN A 143 5.97 6.51 -10.82
CA ASN A 143 7.39 6.27 -10.52
C ASN A 143 8.33 6.81 -11.61
N VAL A 144 7.85 6.88 -12.86
CA VAL A 144 8.69 7.17 -14.03
C VAL A 144 8.30 8.53 -14.61
N ALA A 145 9.27 9.46 -14.64
CA ALA A 145 9.11 10.78 -15.24
C ALA A 145 9.04 10.70 -16.77
N GLY A 146 8.38 11.68 -17.40
CA GLY A 146 8.31 11.80 -18.85
C GLY A 146 7.45 10.74 -19.53
N THR A 147 6.64 9.99 -18.77
CA THR A 147 5.62 9.06 -19.26
C THR A 147 4.35 9.80 -19.72
N PRO A 148 3.47 9.17 -20.53
CA PRO A 148 2.19 9.76 -20.92
C PRO A 148 1.41 10.35 -19.74
N LEU A 149 1.28 9.59 -18.64
CA LEU A 149 0.60 10.07 -17.43
C LEU A 149 1.20 11.39 -16.91
N THR A 150 2.53 11.45 -16.78
CA THR A 150 3.21 12.66 -16.25
C THR A 150 3.22 13.84 -17.23
N ARG A 151 3.00 13.61 -18.53
CA ARG A 151 2.92 14.69 -19.52
C ARG A 151 1.51 15.26 -19.69
N GLU A 152 0.49 14.42 -19.51
CA GLU A 152 -0.91 14.77 -19.77
C GLU A 152 -1.66 15.29 -18.53
N ALA A 153 -1.21 14.93 -17.32
CA ALA A 153 -1.83 15.38 -16.08
C ALA A 153 -1.52 16.87 -15.77
N ASP A 154 -2.46 17.57 -15.12
CA ASP A 154 -2.27 18.97 -14.68
C ASP A 154 -1.24 19.09 -13.57
N ALA A 155 -1.07 18.02 -12.80
CA ALA A 155 -0.22 17.92 -11.63
C ALA A 155 0.47 16.56 -11.60
N THR A 156 1.69 16.51 -11.06
CA THR A 156 2.42 15.25 -10.93
C THR A 156 3.12 15.12 -9.60
N LEU A 157 3.16 13.90 -9.08
CA LEU A 157 3.94 13.54 -7.90
C LEU A 157 4.74 12.28 -8.23
N LEU A 158 6.06 12.44 -8.34
CA LEU A 158 6.95 11.31 -8.62
C LEU A 158 7.25 10.54 -7.35
N THR A 159 7.12 9.21 -7.39
CA THR A 159 7.36 8.36 -6.20
C THR A 159 8.83 8.03 -5.99
N CYS A 160 9.68 8.23 -7.00
CA CYS A 160 11.14 8.08 -6.94
C CYS A 160 11.65 6.76 -6.35
N ALA A 161 10.90 5.67 -6.55
CA ALA A 161 11.24 4.33 -6.07
C ALA A 161 12.47 3.75 -6.79
N GLY A 162 12.86 4.32 -7.93
CA GLY A 162 13.86 3.76 -8.83
C GLY A 162 13.29 2.62 -9.67
N GLU A 163 14.13 1.99 -10.50
CA GLU A 163 13.70 0.88 -11.36
C GLU A 163 13.20 -0.30 -10.52
N GLU A 164 11.99 -0.79 -10.82
CA GLU A 164 11.40 -1.97 -10.20
C GLU A 164 11.22 -3.05 -11.28
N VAL A 165 12.00 -4.11 -11.16
CA VAL A 165 12.17 -5.17 -12.17
C VAL A 165 11.23 -6.34 -11.91
N ALA A 166 11.00 -6.72 -10.64
CA ALA A 166 10.06 -7.80 -10.35
C ALA A 166 8.64 -7.40 -10.77
N ILE A 167 7.86 -8.34 -11.31
CA ILE A 167 6.50 -8.04 -11.79
C ILE A 167 5.61 -7.58 -10.63
N ALA A 168 5.63 -8.30 -9.51
CA ALA A 168 4.87 -7.95 -8.32
C ALA A 168 5.41 -6.64 -7.69
N ALA A 169 4.55 -5.63 -7.59
CA ALA A 169 4.88 -4.34 -6.97
C ALA A 169 5.31 -4.50 -5.51
N THR A 170 6.37 -3.79 -5.10
CA THR A 170 6.86 -3.77 -3.71
C THR A 170 7.22 -2.35 -3.29
N LYS A 171 8.38 -1.84 -3.70
CA LYS A 171 8.83 -0.47 -3.40
C LYS A 171 8.02 0.59 -4.13
N SER A 172 7.42 0.27 -5.28
CA SER A 172 6.47 1.19 -5.92
C SER A 172 5.22 1.39 -5.06
N PHE A 173 4.71 0.33 -4.42
CA PHE A 173 3.52 0.40 -3.59
C PHE A 173 3.75 1.25 -2.34
N ILE A 174 4.85 1.01 -1.61
CA ILE A 174 5.15 1.76 -0.38
C ILE A 174 5.42 3.25 -0.64
N THR A 175 6.06 3.56 -1.78
CA THR A 175 6.29 4.95 -2.18
C THR A 175 5.03 5.63 -2.72
N GLN A 176 4.07 4.88 -3.30
CA GLN A 176 2.74 5.39 -3.61
C GLN A 176 1.97 5.76 -2.33
N LEU A 177 2.01 4.91 -1.30
CA LEU A 177 1.41 5.22 0.01
C LEU A 177 2.04 6.48 0.63
N ALA A 178 3.37 6.58 0.61
CA ALA A 178 4.07 7.76 1.13
C ALA A 178 3.77 9.04 0.32
N ALA A 179 3.63 8.93 -1.00
CA ALA A 179 3.23 10.05 -1.86
C ALA A 179 1.80 10.53 -1.55
N LEU A 180 0.87 9.60 -1.33
CA LEU A 180 -0.50 9.92 -0.91
C LEU A 180 -0.53 10.57 0.48
N LEU A 181 0.28 10.09 1.42
CA LEU A 181 0.42 10.67 2.75
C LEU A 181 0.98 12.11 2.69
N LEU A 182 2.03 12.32 1.90
CA LEU A 182 2.62 13.64 1.63
C LEU A 182 1.58 14.58 1.02
N PHE A 183 0.85 14.11 0.02
CA PHE A 183 -0.22 14.87 -0.63
C PHE A 183 -1.35 15.23 0.35
N SER A 184 -1.75 14.29 1.19
CA SER A 184 -2.76 14.49 2.24
C SER A 184 -2.33 15.55 3.24
N GLY A 185 -1.08 15.52 3.71
CA GLY A 185 -0.52 16.53 4.59
C GLY A 185 -0.36 17.91 3.93
N TYR A 186 0.03 17.94 2.66
CA TYR A 186 0.06 19.16 1.86
C TYR A 186 -1.33 19.80 1.73
N LEU A 187 -2.35 19.00 1.39
CA LEU A 187 -3.75 19.46 1.36
C LEU A 187 -4.20 19.99 2.72
N ALA A 188 -3.89 19.27 3.80
CA ALA A 188 -4.24 19.66 5.16
C ALA A 188 -3.69 21.04 5.53
N GLY A 189 -2.42 21.30 5.17
CA GLY A 189 -1.79 22.60 5.37
C GLY A 189 -2.44 23.71 4.55
N ARG A 190 -2.75 23.46 3.27
CA ARG A 190 -3.38 24.45 2.36
C ARG A 190 -4.84 24.73 2.71
N ARG A 191 -5.50 23.82 3.44
CA ARG A 191 -6.89 23.91 3.89
C ARG A 191 -7.03 24.26 5.37
N SER A 192 -5.92 24.43 6.08
CA SER A 192 -5.90 24.72 7.53
C SER A 192 -6.67 23.70 8.37
N THR A 193 -6.57 22.41 8.02
CA THR A 193 -7.26 21.28 8.67
C THR A 193 -6.34 20.39 9.52
N ILE A 194 -5.09 20.81 9.73
CA ILE A 194 -4.11 20.06 10.54
C ILE A 194 -4.61 19.92 11.98
N ASN A 195 -4.94 18.68 12.35
CA ASN A 195 -5.27 18.26 13.72
C ASN A 195 -4.08 17.50 14.36
N ALA A 196 -4.25 17.03 15.61
CA ALA A 196 -3.19 16.30 16.32
C ALA A 196 -2.72 15.03 15.59
N GLN A 197 -3.63 14.24 15.01
CA GLN A 197 -3.28 13.03 14.27
C GLN A 197 -2.44 13.35 13.03
N THR A 198 -2.86 14.38 12.28
CA THR A 198 -2.16 14.90 11.10
C THR A 198 -0.78 15.43 11.48
N GLY A 199 -0.70 16.28 12.53
CA GLY A 199 0.55 16.84 13.02
C GLY A 199 1.55 15.77 13.46
N ASN A 200 1.09 14.75 14.18
CA ASN A 200 1.93 13.62 14.61
C ASN A 200 2.46 12.81 13.40
N ALA A 201 1.61 12.55 12.41
CA ALA A 201 2.01 11.85 11.19
C ALA A 201 3.09 12.64 10.41
N ILE A 202 2.90 13.95 10.24
CA ILE A 202 3.86 14.83 9.56
C ILE A 202 5.18 14.90 10.35
N ALA A 203 5.12 15.01 11.68
CA ALA A 203 6.30 15.09 12.53
C ALA A 203 7.17 13.82 12.48
N GLU A 204 6.55 12.66 12.29
CA GLU A 204 7.25 11.38 12.21
C GLU A 204 7.60 10.93 10.79
N LEU A 205 7.21 11.68 9.77
CA LEU A 205 7.38 11.32 8.36
C LEU A 205 8.84 11.00 8.02
N MET A 206 9.80 11.79 8.50
CA MET A 206 11.23 11.55 8.24
C MET A 206 11.79 10.31 8.95
N ARG A 207 11.09 9.77 9.95
CA ARG A 207 11.45 8.52 10.64
C ARG A 207 10.89 7.28 9.93
N LEU A 208 10.01 7.47 8.95
CA LEU A 208 9.36 6.38 8.22
C LEU A 208 10.34 5.37 7.60
N PRO A 209 11.47 5.76 6.98
CA PRO A 209 12.47 4.79 6.52
C PRO A 209 13.00 3.90 7.64
N CYS A 210 13.28 4.46 8.82
CA CYS A 210 13.77 3.71 9.97
C CYS A 210 12.71 2.71 10.49
N TYR A 211 11.42 3.07 10.43
CA TYR A 211 10.34 2.14 10.80
C TYR A 211 10.22 0.97 9.82
N VAL A 212 10.41 1.23 8.53
CA VAL A 212 10.46 0.17 7.50
C VAL A 212 11.69 -0.72 7.70
N GLU A 213 12.85 -0.16 8.03
CA GLU A 213 14.04 -0.95 8.41
C GLU A 213 13.77 -1.89 9.58
N ALA A 214 13.16 -1.38 10.65
CA ALA A 214 12.78 -2.19 11.81
C ALA A 214 11.74 -3.28 11.47
N ALA A 215 10.87 -3.06 10.47
CA ALA A 215 9.98 -4.09 9.96
C ALA A 215 10.74 -5.14 9.11
N LEU A 216 11.73 -4.73 8.31
CA LEU A 216 12.58 -5.62 7.52
C LEU A 216 13.42 -6.57 8.40
N GLU A 217 13.80 -6.15 9.61
CA GLU A 217 14.46 -7.02 10.59
C GLU A 217 13.63 -8.28 10.94
N LYS A 218 12.32 -8.28 10.65
CA LYS A 218 11.44 -9.44 10.87
C LYS A 218 11.52 -10.49 9.75
N ALA A 219 12.39 -10.32 8.75
CA ALA A 219 12.55 -11.26 7.64
C ALA A 219 12.80 -12.71 8.08
N ALA A 220 13.67 -12.94 9.07
CA ALA A 220 13.94 -14.29 9.56
C ALA A 220 12.70 -14.94 10.22
N GLN A 221 11.88 -14.15 10.90
CA GLN A 221 10.62 -14.58 11.49
C GLN A 221 9.58 -14.88 10.40
N CYS A 222 9.45 -14.00 9.40
CA CYS A 222 8.57 -14.20 8.25
C CYS A 222 8.93 -15.49 7.50
N ARG A 223 10.21 -15.79 7.31
CA ARG A 223 10.68 -17.05 6.70
C ARG A 223 10.24 -18.29 7.49
N ARG A 224 10.33 -18.25 8.83
CA ARG A 224 9.85 -19.36 9.69
C ARG A 224 8.35 -19.54 9.60
N LEU A 225 7.58 -18.44 9.60
CA LEU A 225 6.14 -18.49 9.44
C LEU A 225 5.74 -18.99 8.06
N ALA A 226 6.40 -18.53 7.00
CA ALA A 226 6.18 -19.05 5.65
C ALA A 226 6.40 -20.57 5.58
N ALA A 227 7.43 -21.11 6.23
CA ALA A 227 7.63 -22.56 6.31
C ALA A 227 6.48 -23.30 7.00
N ALA A 228 5.88 -22.71 8.04
CA ALA A 228 4.73 -23.28 8.74
C ALA A 228 3.42 -23.19 7.94
N PHE A 229 3.28 -22.21 7.05
CA PHE A 229 2.04 -21.94 6.33
C PHE A 229 2.07 -22.34 4.84
N GLN A 230 3.23 -22.62 4.24
CA GLN A 230 3.33 -22.89 2.79
C GLN A 230 2.54 -24.12 2.29
N ARG A 231 2.08 -24.99 3.19
CA ARG A 231 1.30 -26.20 2.86
C ARG A 231 -0.20 -25.92 2.67
N TYR A 232 -0.68 -24.76 3.07
CA TYR A 232 -2.07 -24.38 2.84
C TYR A 232 -2.27 -23.98 1.38
N GLU A 233 -3.44 -24.32 0.84
CA GLU A 233 -3.79 -24.04 -0.58
C GLU A 233 -4.62 -22.75 -0.73
N GLY A 234 -5.06 -22.16 0.38
CA GLY A 234 -5.76 -20.87 0.37
C GLY A 234 -5.55 -20.07 1.65
N PHE A 235 -5.82 -18.77 1.59
CA PHE A 235 -5.64 -17.82 2.68
C PHE A 235 -6.74 -16.76 2.67
N ILE A 236 -7.26 -16.43 3.84
CA ILE A 236 -8.02 -15.19 4.04
C ILE A 236 -7.09 -14.14 4.64
N TYR A 237 -7.13 -12.92 4.13
CA TYR A 237 -6.49 -11.75 4.71
C TYR A 237 -7.56 -10.83 5.26
N ALA A 238 -7.34 -10.27 6.45
CA ALA A 238 -8.30 -9.38 7.07
C ALA A 238 -7.64 -8.18 7.74
N GLY A 239 -8.22 -7.02 7.51
CA GLY A 239 -7.83 -5.76 8.13
C GLY A 239 -9.07 -4.94 8.42
N ARG A 240 -8.99 -4.00 9.36
CA ARG A 240 -10.10 -3.10 9.69
C ARG A 240 -9.67 -1.69 9.36
N ASP A 241 -10.59 -0.89 8.81
CA ASP A 241 -10.31 0.52 8.55
C ASP A 241 -9.10 0.66 7.59
N ILE A 242 -8.14 1.54 7.87
CA ILE A 242 -6.97 1.78 7.00
C ILE A 242 -6.08 0.54 6.79
N ASP A 243 -6.21 -0.51 7.61
CA ASP A 243 -5.49 -1.77 7.47
C ASP A 243 -6.13 -2.70 6.43
N TYR A 244 -7.41 -2.49 6.07
CA TYR A 244 -8.11 -3.32 5.08
C TYR A 244 -7.48 -3.25 3.68
N PRO A 245 -7.16 -2.06 3.12
CA PRO A 245 -6.39 -1.97 1.88
C PRO A 245 -5.08 -2.77 1.90
N ILE A 246 -4.43 -2.87 3.06
CA ILE A 246 -3.17 -3.59 3.22
C ILE A 246 -3.39 -5.10 3.32
N ALA A 247 -4.50 -5.53 3.92
CA ALA A 247 -4.95 -6.93 3.85
C ALA A 247 -5.18 -7.37 2.40
N MET A 248 -5.85 -6.52 1.61
CA MET A 248 -6.07 -6.75 0.17
C MET A 248 -4.76 -6.83 -0.60
N GLU A 249 -3.80 -5.95 -0.31
CA GLU A 249 -2.47 -6.00 -0.92
C GLU A 249 -1.71 -7.27 -0.55
N GLY A 250 -1.73 -7.67 0.72
CA GLY A 250 -1.10 -8.92 1.17
C GLY A 250 -1.66 -10.16 0.46
N ALA A 251 -2.99 -10.21 0.30
CA ALA A 251 -3.66 -11.26 -0.47
C ALA A 251 -3.25 -11.23 -1.95
N LEU A 252 -3.20 -10.05 -2.57
CA LEU A 252 -2.77 -9.89 -3.95
C LEU A 252 -1.33 -10.36 -4.15
N LYS A 253 -0.39 -9.95 -3.29
CA LYS A 253 1.01 -10.41 -3.35
C LYS A 253 1.11 -11.92 -3.27
N LEU A 254 0.43 -12.53 -2.30
CA LEU A 254 0.47 -13.99 -2.15
C LEU A 254 -0.09 -14.68 -3.41
N LYS A 255 -1.21 -14.19 -3.95
CA LYS A 255 -1.82 -14.71 -5.18
C LYS A 255 -0.88 -14.62 -6.39
N GLU A 256 -0.28 -13.45 -6.59
CA GLU A 256 0.62 -13.18 -7.72
C GLU A 256 1.83 -14.10 -7.71
N VAL A 257 2.56 -14.20 -6.59
CA VAL A 257 3.88 -14.87 -6.58
C VAL A 257 3.83 -16.34 -6.18
N SER A 258 2.83 -16.78 -5.42
CA SER A 258 2.73 -18.17 -4.94
C SER A 258 1.69 -19.02 -5.67
N TYR A 259 0.76 -18.38 -6.40
CA TYR A 259 -0.42 -18.96 -7.06
C TYR A 259 -1.46 -19.57 -6.11
N LEU A 260 -1.38 -19.23 -4.82
CA LEU A 260 -2.34 -19.65 -3.81
C LEU A 260 -3.60 -18.79 -3.91
N HIS A 261 -4.74 -19.40 -3.59
CA HIS A 261 -5.98 -18.63 -3.52
C HIS A 261 -5.95 -17.74 -2.28
N ALA A 262 -5.89 -16.42 -2.48
CA ALA A 262 -5.90 -15.46 -1.39
C ALA A 262 -6.94 -14.36 -1.63
N GLU A 263 -7.75 -14.11 -0.60
CA GLU A 263 -8.83 -13.10 -0.60
C GLU A 263 -8.66 -12.14 0.57
N GLY A 264 -8.88 -10.85 0.37
CA GLY A 264 -8.86 -9.83 1.41
C GLY A 264 -10.27 -9.40 1.79
N TYR A 265 -10.53 -9.19 3.08
CA TYR A 265 -11.82 -8.74 3.61
C TYR A 265 -11.68 -7.69 4.69
N PRO A 266 -12.63 -6.74 4.81
CA PRO A 266 -12.75 -5.97 6.03
C PRO A 266 -13.10 -6.91 7.18
N THR A 267 -12.43 -6.81 8.32
CA THR A 267 -12.66 -7.76 9.43
C THR A 267 -14.10 -7.73 9.98
N GLY A 268 -14.85 -6.64 9.74
CA GLY A 268 -16.28 -6.55 10.07
C GLY A 268 -17.17 -7.43 9.19
N GLU A 269 -16.81 -7.58 7.92
CA GLU A 269 -17.64 -8.25 6.91
C GLU A 269 -17.50 -9.77 6.92
N LEU A 270 -16.46 -10.31 7.58
CA LEU A 270 -16.23 -11.76 7.64
C LEU A 270 -17.44 -12.54 8.18
N LYS A 271 -18.22 -11.96 9.10
CA LYS A 271 -19.39 -12.63 9.69
C LYS A 271 -20.62 -12.64 8.76
N HIS A 272 -20.58 -11.88 7.67
CA HIS A 272 -21.68 -11.77 6.71
C HIS A 272 -21.56 -12.78 5.55
N GLY A 273 -20.84 -13.89 5.76
CA GLY A 273 -20.68 -14.96 4.77
C GLY A 273 -19.30 -15.64 4.82
N PRO A 274 -18.18 -14.90 4.64
CA PRO A 274 -16.84 -15.49 4.46
C PRO A 274 -16.38 -16.42 5.59
N THR A 275 -16.84 -16.22 6.83
CA THR A 275 -16.53 -17.11 7.96
C THR A 275 -16.96 -18.55 7.72
N ALA A 276 -17.93 -18.82 6.83
CA ALA A 276 -18.34 -20.17 6.46
C ALA A 276 -17.21 -21.00 5.80
N LEU A 277 -16.24 -20.33 5.16
CA LEU A 277 -15.08 -20.99 4.55
C LEU A 277 -13.98 -21.32 5.55
N LEU A 278 -13.89 -20.57 6.66
CA LEU A 278 -12.78 -20.68 7.60
C LEU A 278 -12.81 -22.01 8.35
N ASN A 279 -11.71 -22.76 8.26
CA ASN A 279 -11.52 -24.03 8.93
C ASN A 279 -10.02 -24.30 9.19
N ARG A 280 -9.66 -25.51 9.61
CA ARG A 280 -8.26 -25.88 9.91
C ARG A 280 -7.32 -25.85 8.71
N GLN A 281 -7.85 -25.91 7.50
CA GLN A 281 -7.11 -25.92 6.23
C GLN A 281 -7.13 -24.56 5.51
N LEU A 282 -7.89 -23.58 6.00
CA LEU A 282 -7.96 -22.24 5.46
C LEU A 282 -7.49 -21.22 6.54
N PRO A 283 -6.18 -20.93 6.62
CA PRO A 283 -5.64 -19.95 7.56
C PRO A 283 -6.15 -18.53 7.28
N ILE A 284 -6.14 -17.73 8.33
CA ILE A 284 -6.38 -16.29 8.25
C ILE A 284 -5.12 -15.50 8.66
N VAL A 285 -4.71 -14.57 7.80
CA VAL A 285 -3.72 -13.53 8.08
C VAL A 285 -4.47 -12.28 8.50
N ILE A 286 -4.24 -11.78 9.71
CA ILE A 286 -5.00 -10.65 10.26
C ILE A 286 -4.06 -9.50 10.66
N LEU A 287 -4.38 -8.29 10.22
CA LEU A 287 -3.74 -7.07 10.67
C LEU A 287 -4.46 -6.57 11.91
N ALA A 288 -3.70 -6.47 13.00
CA ALA A 288 -4.17 -6.10 14.33
C ALA A 288 -3.19 -5.13 14.99
N THR A 289 -2.65 -4.22 14.19
CA THR A 289 -1.84 -3.09 14.63
C THR A 289 -2.71 -2.05 15.32
N HIS A 290 -2.08 -1.30 16.22
CA HIS A 290 -2.69 -0.20 16.95
C HIS A 290 -1.64 0.85 17.31
N ARG A 291 -2.11 2.07 17.62
CA ARG A 291 -1.28 3.12 18.21
C ARG A 291 -1.59 3.26 19.70
N SER A 292 -0.56 3.19 20.53
CA SER A 292 -0.67 3.56 21.95
C SER A 292 -1.08 5.03 22.08
N GLY A 293 -2.09 5.31 22.91
CA GLY A 293 -2.60 6.68 23.12
C GLY A 293 -3.60 7.19 22.07
N ASP A 294 -3.95 6.40 21.05
CA ASP A 294 -5.01 6.74 20.08
C ASP A 294 -6.29 5.93 20.39
N ALA A 295 -7.34 6.60 20.88
CA ALA A 295 -8.54 5.93 21.37
C ALA A 295 -9.30 5.15 20.28
N GLU A 296 -9.37 5.69 19.07
CA GLU A 296 -10.06 5.04 17.95
C GLU A 296 -9.29 3.81 17.46
N SER A 297 -7.97 3.93 17.35
CA SER A 297 -7.08 2.82 17.03
C SER A 297 -7.21 1.69 18.05
N GLN A 298 -7.24 2.02 19.35
CA GLN A 298 -7.45 1.05 20.43
C GLN A 298 -8.83 0.39 20.38
N LEU A 299 -9.88 1.13 20.01
CA LEU A 299 -11.22 0.57 19.83
C LEU A 299 -11.25 -0.45 18.68
N ARG A 300 -10.70 -0.09 17.52
CA ARG A 300 -10.59 -1.00 16.36
C ARG A 300 -9.82 -2.26 16.71
N TYR A 301 -8.68 -2.10 17.39
CA TYR A 301 -7.86 -3.20 17.88
C TYR A 301 -8.63 -4.17 18.77
N ARG A 302 -9.38 -3.68 19.76
CA ARG A 302 -10.20 -4.54 20.65
C ARG A 302 -11.22 -5.38 19.87
N LYS A 303 -11.84 -4.81 18.82
CA LYS A 303 -12.75 -5.54 17.93
C LYS A 303 -12.01 -6.63 17.14
N THR A 304 -10.81 -6.33 16.63
CA THR A 304 -9.97 -7.31 15.95
C THR A 304 -9.51 -8.44 16.88
N VAL A 305 -9.09 -8.14 18.11
CA VAL A 305 -8.76 -9.15 19.14
C VAL A 305 -9.93 -10.07 19.43
N ALA A 306 -11.16 -9.56 19.50
CA ALA A 306 -12.35 -10.38 19.70
C ALA A 306 -12.55 -11.39 18.56
N ASN A 307 -12.34 -10.97 17.30
CA ASN A 307 -12.39 -11.87 16.15
C ASN A 307 -11.27 -12.93 16.21
N ILE A 308 -10.05 -12.55 16.59
CA ILE A 308 -8.94 -13.51 16.76
C ILE A 308 -9.28 -14.58 17.79
N ARG A 309 -9.83 -14.20 18.95
CA ARG A 309 -10.25 -15.15 20.00
C ARG A 309 -11.25 -16.17 19.46
N GLU A 310 -12.21 -15.72 18.68
CA GLU A 310 -13.21 -16.58 18.06
C GLU A 310 -12.58 -17.58 17.08
N TYR A 311 -11.70 -17.11 16.20
CA TYR A 311 -11.04 -17.98 15.22
C TYR A 311 -10.13 -19.01 15.88
N VAL A 312 -9.36 -18.60 16.90
CA VAL A 312 -8.51 -19.49 17.69
C VAL A 312 -9.36 -20.54 18.43
N ALA A 313 -10.50 -20.15 19.03
CA ALA A 313 -11.40 -21.09 19.71
C ALA A 313 -11.96 -22.16 18.76
N ARG A 314 -12.19 -21.80 17.49
CA ARG A 314 -12.61 -22.71 16.42
C ARG A 314 -11.43 -23.51 15.81
N ARG A 315 -10.22 -23.35 16.35
CA ARG A 315 -8.96 -23.95 15.88
C ARG A 315 -8.60 -23.56 14.44
N ILE A 316 -9.04 -22.39 13.98
CA ILE A 316 -8.60 -21.81 12.70
C ILE A 316 -7.16 -21.29 12.89
N PRO A 317 -6.21 -21.61 12.00
CA PRO A 317 -4.86 -21.07 12.09
C PRO A 317 -4.86 -19.57 11.84
N VAL A 318 -4.44 -18.80 12.85
CA VAL A 318 -4.33 -17.33 12.76
C VAL A 318 -2.86 -16.93 12.74
N LEU A 319 -2.47 -16.20 11.69
CA LEU A 319 -1.23 -15.42 11.64
C LEU A 319 -1.57 -13.94 11.83
N ALA A 320 -1.00 -13.27 12.83
CA ALA A 320 -1.30 -11.88 13.12
C ALA A 320 -0.09 -10.95 12.89
N VAL A 321 -0.28 -9.85 12.17
CA VAL A 321 0.63 -8.70 12.20
C VAL A 321 0.15 -7.76 13.31
N ILE A 322 1.03 -7.48 14.26
CA ILE A 322 0.68 -6.76 15.50
C ILE A 322 1.65 -5.62 15.75
N THR A 323 1.29 -4.70 16.63
CA THR A 323 2.20 -3.66 17.09
C THR A 323 3.20 -4.20 18.11
N ALA A 324 4.46 -3.77 18.02
CA ALA A 324 5.50 -4.07 18.98
C ALA A 324 5.08 -3.63 20.39
N GLY A 325 5.22 -4.55 21.35
CA GLY A 325 4.76 -4.34 22.73
C GLY A 325 3.35 -4.89 23.03
N ASP A 326 2.60 -5.36 22.03
CA ASP A 326 1.33 -6.07 22.27
C ASP A 326 1.56 -7.35 23.09
N ARG A 327 0.83 -7.48 24.21
CA ARG A 327 0.90 -8.61 25.14
C ARG A 327 -0.33 -9.51 25.09
N LEU A 328 -1.39 -9.12 24.40
CA LEU A 328 -2.67 -9.84 24.34
C LEU A 328 -2.67 -10.87 23.22
N ILE A 329 -2.38 -10.47 21.97
CA ILE A 329 -2.44 -11.38 20.82
C ILE A 329 -1.43 -12.53 20.91
N PRO A 330 -0.19 -12.34 21.38
CA PRO A 330 0.77 -13.44 21.57
C PRO A 330 0.29 -14.53 22.55
N ARG A 331 -0.68 -14.22 23.43
CA ARG A 331 -1.32 -15.21 24.32
C ARG A 331 -2.42 -16.02 23.63
N LEU A 332 -2.91 -15.55 22.48
CA LEU A 332 -3.98 -16.18 21.70
C LEU A 332 -3.42 -17.04 20.56
N THR A 333 -2.40 -16.55 19.86
CA THR A 333 -1.71 -17.28 18.78
C THR A 333 -0.20 -17.07 18.86
N ARG A 334 0.55 -18.13 18.55
CA ARG A 334 2.02 -18.07 18.46
C ARG A 334 2.52 -17.54 17.12
N HIS A 335 1.67 -17.45 16.10
CA HIS A 335 2.04 -17.03 14.76
C HIS A 335 1.85 -15.52 14.64
N VAL A 336 2.77 -14.76 15.23
CA VAL A 336 2.72 -13.29 15.24
C VAL A 336 3.94 -12.71 14.55
N VAL A 337 3.79 -11.52 13.95
CA VAL A 337 4.90 -10.66 13.51
C VAL A 337 4.65 -9.27 14.07
N ALA A 338 5.59 -8.77 14.88
CA ALA A 338 5.47 -7.46 15.50
C ALA A 338 6.18 -6.38 14.67
N VAL A 339 5.45 -5.32 14.29
CA VAL A 339 5.98 -4.13 13.60
C VAL A 339 6.01 -2.93 14.56
N PRO A 340 6.85 -1.90 14.33
CA PRO A 340 6.93 -0.72 15.19
C PRO A 340 5.59 -0.04 15.50
N ASP A 341 5.48 0.55 16.70
CA ASP A 341 4.36 1.43 17.08
C ASP A 341 4.54 2.81 16.45
N VAL A 342 3.78 3.10 15.40
CA VAL A 342 3.86 4.34 14.61
C VAL A 342 2.51 5.06 14.60
N PRO A 343 2.44 6.37 14.23
CA PRO A 343 1.17 7.04 14.02
C PRO A 343 0.27 6.26 13.04
N VAL A 344 -1.04 6.26 13.30
CA VAL A 344 -2.03 5.45 12.56
C VAL A 344 -1.93 5.65 11.03
N LEU A 345 -1.69 6.88 10.58
CA LEU A 345 -1.60 7.21 9.15
C LEU A 345 -0.30 6.72 8.48
N LEU A 346 0.71 6.35 9.26
CA LEU A 346 1.98 5.78 8.78
C LEU A 346 1.95 4.24 8.84
N GLN A 347 1.06 3.66 9.64
CA GLN A 347 0.95 2.23 9.87
C GLN A 347 0.84 1.39 8.59
N PRO A 348 0.04 1.77 7.56
CA PRO A 348 -0.11 0.98 6.33
C PRO A 348 1.20 0.73 5.58
N ILE A 349 2.11 1.71 5.67
CA ILE A 349 3.41 1.70 5.02
C ILE A 349 4.35 0.69 5.71
N VAL A 350 4.25 0.57 7.04
CA VAL A 350 5.13 -0.28 7.84
C VAL A 350 4.63 -1.73 7.86
N GLU A 351 3.33 -1.94 7.96
CA GLU A 351 2.74 -3.27 8.15
C GLU A 351 2.63 -4.10 6.85
N VAL A 352 2.73 -3.48 5.67
CA VAL A 352 2.77 -4.22 4.39
C VAL A 352 4.08 -5.01 4.22
N VAL A 353 5.17 -4.55 4.84
CA VAL A 353 6.52 -5.15 4.74
C VAL A 353 6.51 -6.64 5.12
N PRO A 354 6.01 -7.05 6.31
CA PRO A 354 5.94 -8.47 6.64
C PRO A 354 5.02 -9.27 5.71
N LEU A 355 3.97 -8.67 5.13
CA LEU A 355 3.11 -9.37 4.17
C LEU A 355 3.83 -9.67 2.85
N GLN A 356 4.62 -8.72 2.36
CA GLN A 356 5.47 -8.92 1.17
C GLN A 356 6.55 -9.99 1.43
N LEU A 357 7.19 -9.96 2.60
CA LEU A 357 8.16 -10.98 3.01
C LEU A 357 7.51 -12.36 3.12
N LEU A 358 6.32 -12.47 3.72
CA LEU A 358 5.56 -13.71 3.81
C LEU A 358 5.23 -14.26 2.41
N ALA A 359 4.68 -13.43 1.51
CA ALA A 359 4.37 -13.83 0.14
C ALA A 359 5.61 -14.33 -0.60
N TYR A 360 6.72 -13.59 -0.51
CA TYR A 360 8.01 -13.97 -1.09
C TYR A 360 8.49 -15.33 -0.56
N TYR A 361 8.57 -15.51 0.76
CA TYR A 361 9.10 -16.75 1.33
C TYR A 361 8.19 -17.95 1.08
N VAL A 362 6.86 -17.78 1.09
CA VAL A 362 5.93 -18.86 0.71
C VAL A 362 6.13 -19.27 -0.74
N ALA A 363 6.25 -18.30 -1.65
CA ALA A 363 6.48 -18.57 -3.06
C ALA A 363 7.81 -19.29 -3.33
N VAL A 364 8.90 -18.84 -2.69
CA VAL A 364 10.23 -19.48 -2.79
C VAL A 364 10.19 -20.92 -2.27
N LEU A 365 9.57 -21.17 -1.12
CA LEU A 365 9.46 -22.51 -0.55
C LEU A 365 8.62 -23.46 -1.43
N ARG A 366 7.66 -22.91 -2.19
CA ARG A 366 6.87 -23.64 -3.19
C ARG A 366 7.53 -23.69 -4.57
N GLY A 367 8.79 -23.26 -4.70
CA GLY A 367 9.56 -23.31 -5.95
C GLY A 367 8.97 -22.45 -7.07
N ARG A 368 8.37 -21.30 -6.74
CA ARG A 368 7.79 -20.37 -7.73
C ARG A 368 8.79 -19.30 -8.17
N ASP A 369 8.68 -18.86 -9.41
CA ASP A 369 9.41 -17.69 -9.92
C ASP A 369 8.75 -16.40 -9.42
N VAL A 370 9.37 -15.80 -8.40
CA VAL A 370 8.89 -14.58 -7.75
C VAL A 370 9.19 -13.30 -8.55
N ASP A 371 10.19 -13.34 -9.44
CA ASP A 371 10.55 -12.18 -10.26
C ASP A 371 9.63 -12.09 -11.49
N ARG A 372 9.23 -13.26 -12.04
CA ARG A 372 8.38 -13.38 -13.22
C ARG A 372 7.27 -14.43 -13.04
N PRO A 373 6.22 -14.12 -12.26
CA PRO A 373 5.11 -15.04 -12.09
C PRO A 373 4.37 -15.28 -13.41
N ARG A 374 3.85 -16.50 -13.58
CA ARG A 374 3.16 -16.93 -14.81
C ARG A 374 1.96 -16.02 -15.11
N ASN A 375 1.69 -15.81 -16.40
CA ASN A 375 0.51 -15.10 -16.91
C ASN A 375 0.41 -13.62 -16.49
N LEU A 376 1.44 -13.04 -15.88
CA LEU A 376 1.48 -11.63 -15.51
C LEU A 376 2.53 -10.88 -16.34
N SER A 377 2.26 -9.61 -16.61
CA SER A 377 3.22 -8.66 -17.17
C SER A 377 3.44 -7.52 -16.17
N LYS A 378 4.59 -6.84 -16.25
CA LYS A 378 4.91 -5.70 -15.36
C LYS A 378 3.94 -4.53 -15.55
N SER A 379 3.45 -4.34 -16.77
CA SER A 379 2.48 -3.30 -17.12
C SER A 379 1.51 -3.84 -18.17
N VAL A 380 0.22 -3.58 -17.96
CA VAL A 380 -0.83 -3.86 -18.94
C VAL A 380 -0.87 -2.69 -19.92
N VAL A 381 -0.34 -2.93 -21.12
CA VAL A 381 -0.19 -1.92 -22.19
C VAL A 381 -1.05 -2.22 -23.42
N VAL A 382 -1.83 -3.30 -23.37
CA VAL A 382 -2.81 -3.72 -24.38
C VAL A 382 -4.03 -4.21 -23.61
N GLU A 383 -5.23 -3.91 -24.11
CA GLU A 383 -6.49 -4.44 -23.56
C GLU A 383 -6.65 -5.95 -23.79
#